data_AF-A0A821SFC7-F1
#
_entry.id   AF-A0A821SFC7-F1
#
_cell.length_a   1.000
_cell.length_b   1.000
_cell.length_c   1.000
_cell.angle_alpha   90.00
_cell.angle_beta   90.00
_cell.angle_gamma   90.00
#
_symmetry.space_group_name_H-M   'P 1'
#
loop_
_entity.id
_entity.type
_entity.pdbx_description
1 polymer ?
#
loop_
_entity_poly.entity_id
_entity_poly.type
_entity_poly.pdbx_seq_one_letter_code
_entity_poly.pdbx_strand_id
1 'polypeptide(L)'
;MELNNRLLSLTGTAGVTLKSELYLLQQLIVQQTFSLQNNNTKDSTAYKNLSQNLFSVTKMTQIFNPMIRRWAAQKQVTIMVNSNAATKACDITVKGRDSEIRKVKEEFDSFLGWLQMCAVVRHPDSGVSPRLLRAEVRANCEDIEERISHITDPKRTYIDLYNNVKSSTATRETRMEGVAWVAV
;
A
#
# COMPACT_ATOMS: atom_id res chain seq x y z
N MET A 1 -9.65 -36.57 -12.08
CA MET A 1 -8.53 -35.63 -11.92
C MET A 1 -7.28 -36.38 -12.34
N GLU A 2 -6.62 -35.92 -13.38
CA GLU A 2 -5.41 -36.55 -13.90
C GLU A 2 -4.27 -35.53 -13.91
N LEU A 3 -3.11 -35.91 -13.41
CA LEU A 3 -1.90 -35.09 -13.43
C LEU A 3 -0.94 -35.69 -14.48
N ASN A 4 -0.77 -35.00 -15.60
CA ASN A 4 0.15 -35.40 -16.67
C ASN A 4 1.12 -34.27 -16.96
N ASN A 5 2.43 -34.52 -16.87
CA ASN A 5 3.49 -33.53 -17.14
C ASN A 5 3.29 -32.17 -16.45
N ARG A 6 2.91 -32.18 -15.16
CA ARG A 6 2.60 -30.98 -14.34
C ARG A 6 1.32 -30.23 -14.77
N LEU A 7 0.57 -30.75 -15.72
CA LEU A 7 -0.73 -30.22 -16.11
C LEU A 7 -1.83 -31.02 -15.41
N LEU A 8 -2.60 -30.35 -14.57
CA LEU A 8 -3.73 -30.94 -13.87
C LEU A 8 -4.97 -30.79 -14.75
N SER A 9 -5.51 -31.90 -15.23
CA SER A 9 -6.74 -31.94 -16.01
C SER A 9 -7.93 -32.30 -15.12
N LEU A 10 -8.92 -31.41 -15.08
CA LEU A 10 -10.19 -31.61 -14.40
C LEU A 10 -11.26 -31.94 -15.44
N THR A 11 -11.72 -33.18 -15.44
CA THR A 11 -12.74 -33.69 -16.36
C THR A 11 -14.04 -33.95 -15.60
N GLY A 12 -15.18 -33.57 -16.19
CA GLY A 12 -16.50 -33.69 -15.57
C GLY A 12 -17.50 -32.68 -16.13
N THR A 13 -18.72 -32.66 -15.56
CA THR A 13 -19.71 -31.63 -15.86
C THR A 13 -19.22 -30.27 -15.36
N ALA A 14 -19.63 -29.18 -16.02
CA ALA A 14 -19.11 -27.83 -15.74
C ALA A 14 -19.16 -27.45 -14.25
N GLY A 15 -20.25 -27.77 -13.56
CA GLY A 15 -20.39 -27.49 -12.12
C GLY A 15 -19.43 -28.28 -11.24
N VAL A 16 -19.16 -29.54 -11.58
CA VAL A 16 -18.22 -30.40 -10.83
C VAL A 16 -16.78 -29.92 -11.05
N THR A 17 -16.44 -29.57 -12.30
CA THR A 17 -15.13 -29.02 -12.65
C THR A 17 -14.86 -27.70 -11.95
N LEU A 18 -15.79 -26.74 -11.99
CA LEU A 18 -15.68 -25.45 -11.30
C LEU A 18 -15.53 -25.61 -9.79
N LYS A 19 -16.33 -26.49 -9.17
CA LYS A 19 -16.23 -26.75 -7.73
C LYS A 19 -14.88 -27.35 -7.35
N SER A 20 -14.36 -28.26 -8.17
CA SER A 20 -13.06 -28.90 -7.96
C SER A 20 -11.92 -27.90 -8.13
N GLU A 21 -12.00 -27.04 -9.14
CA GLU A 21 -11.05 -25.95 -9.36
C GLU A 21 -11.03 -24.97 -8.18
N LEU A 22 -12.20 -24.48 -7.75
CA LEU A 22 -12.30 -23.60 -6.59
C LEU A 22 -11.74 -24.25 -5.32
N TYR A 23 -12.06 -25.53 -5.09
CA TYR A 23 -11.52 -26.29 -3.96
C TYR A 23 -9.98 -26.36 -4.02
N LEU A 24 -9.41 -26.69 -5.18
CA LEU A 24 -7.96 -26.74 -5.35
C LEU A 24 -7.32 -25.36 -5.16
N LEU A 25 -7.91 -24.30 -5.71
CA LEU A 25 -7.43 -22.93 -5.53
C LEU A 25 -7.44 -22.52 -4.05
N GLN A 26 -8.45 -22.94 -3.28
CA GLN A 26 -8.51 -22.71 -1.84
C GLN A 26 -7.42 -23.47 -1.08
N GLN A 27 -7.11 -24.72 -1.46
CA GLN A 27 -6.03 -25.50 -0.86
C GLN A 27 -4.63 -24.92 -1.15
N LEU A 28 -4.50 -24.10 -2.20
CA LEU A 28 -3.27 -23.40 -2.55
C LEU A 28 -3.13 -22.04 -1.84
N ILE A 29 -4.10 -21.64 -1.02
CA ILE A 29 -3.99 -20.44 -0.20
C ILE A 29 -3.06 -20.76 0.97
N VAL A 30 -1.96 -20.02 1.03
CA VAL A 30 -1.02 -20.06 2.15
C VAL A 30 -1.11 -18.76 2.94
N GLN A 31 -0.57 -18.77 4.16
CA GLN A 31 -0.46 -17.59 5.00
C GLN A 31 1.02 -17.30 5.25
N GLN A 32 1.40 -16.04 5.09
CA GLN A 32 2.73 -15.56 5.44
C GLN A 32 2.62 -14.31 6.31
N THR A 33 3.50 -14.20 7.29
CA THR A 33 3.64 -13.00 8.13
C THR A 33 5.04 -12.44 7.96
N PHE A 34 5.14 -11.12 7.82
CA PHE A 34 6.41 -10.39 7.82
C PHE A 34 6.25 -9.04 8.50
N SER A 35 7.35 -8.47 9.00
CA SER A 35 7.34 -7.19 9.71
C SER A 35 7.96 -6.10 8.85
N LEU A 36 7.41 -4.88 8.91
CA LEU A 36 8.07 -3.69 8.38
C LEU A 36 9.28 -3.35 9.26
N GLN A 37 10.48 -3.48 8.71
CA GLN A 37 11.73 -3.30 9.44
C GLN A 37 12.64 -2.28 8.73
N ASN A 38 13.42 -1.56 9.54
CA ASN A 38 14.45 -0.67 9.03
C ASN A 38 15.76 -1.43 8.90
N ASN A 39 16.11 -1.80 7.68
CA ASN A 39 17.32 -2.55 7.37
C ASN A 39 18.52 -1.63 7.02
N ASN A 40 18.37 -0.31 7.16
CA ASN A 40 19.46 0.63 6.88
C ASN A 40 20.51 0.64 8.01
N THR A 41 21.73 1.08 7.68
CA THR A 41 22.80 1.29 8.67
C THR A 41 22.42 2.40 9.66
N LYS A 42 22.56 2.13 10.96
CA LYS A 42 22.06 2.99 12.07
C LYS A 42 22.47 4.46 12.01
N ASP A 43 23.63 4.77 11.44
CA ASP A 43 24.16 6.14 11.40
C ASP A 43 23.77 6.94 10.15
N SER A 44 23.04 6.33 9.22
CA SER A 44 22.61 6.99 7.98
C SER A 44 21.40 7.90 8.20
N THR A 45 21.31 8.98 7.41
CA THR A 45 20.11 9.84 7.35
C THR A 45 18.87 9.02 6.96
N ALA A 46 19.01 8.07 6.05
CA ALA A 46 17.95 7.15 5.65
C ALA A 46 17.43 6.31 6.82
N TYR A 47 18.32 5.83 7.70
CA TYR A 47 17.90 5.11 8.90
C TYR A 47 17.09 6.00 9.85
N LYS A 48 17.55 7.22 10.11
CA LYS A 48 16.83 8.15 11.00
C LYS A 48 15.43 8.46 10.45
N ASN A 49 15.33 8.80 9.16
CA ASN A 49 14.06 9.08 8.49
C ASN A 49 13.13 7.87 8.52
N LEU A 50 13.60 6.71 8.08
CA LEU A 50 12.77 5.50 8.02
C LEU A 50 12.32 5.05 9.41
N SER A 51 13.18 5.11 10.42
CA SER A 51 12.81 4.77 11.81
C SER A 51 11.69 5.67 12.33
N GLN A 52 11.78 6.97 12.11
CA GLN A 52 10.77 7.92 12.56
C GLN A 52 9.46 7.79 11.78
N ASN A 53 9.55 7.52 10.47
CA ASN A 53 8.40 7.28 9.61
C ASN A 53 7.69 5.98 9.97
N LEU A 54 8.41 4.89 10.18
CA LEU A 54 7.85 3.61 10.63
C LEU A 54 7.12 3.75 11.97
N PHE A 55 7.69 4.51 12.90
CA PHE A 55 7.02 4.80 14.16
C PHE A 55 5.70 5.56 13.97
N SER A 56 5.61 6.43 12.97
CA SER A 56 4.36 7.14 12.66
C SER A 56 3.35 6.21 11.98
N VAL A 57 3.83 5.36 11.06
CA VAL A 57 3.02 4.37 10.33
C VAL A 57 2.41 3.33 11.26
N THR A 58 3.10 2.90 12.32
CA THR A 58 2.54 1.94 13.29
C THR A 58 1.30 2.47 14.00
N LYS A 59 1.12 3.79 14.09
CA LYS A 59 -0.08 4.43 14.64
C LYS A 59 -1.12 4.79 13.58
N MET A 60 -0.77 4.69 12.31
CA MET A 60 -1.63 5.07 11.18
C MET A 60 -1.80 3.88 10.21
N THR A 61 -2.11 2.70 10.73
CA THR A 61 -2.26 1.48 9.91
C THR A 61 -3.35 1.60 8.84
N GLN A 62 -4.30 2.53 9.01
CA GLN A 62 -5.37 2.81 8.06
C GLN A 62 -4.87 3.29 6.69
N ILE A 63 -3.64 3.83 6.58
CA ILE A 63 -3.04 4.21 5.30
C ILE A 63 -2.96 3.04 4.31
N PHE A 64 -2.97 1.80 4.82
CA PHE A 64 -2.92 0.60 3.99
C PHE A 64 -4.31 0.14 3.51
N ASN A 65 -5.41 0.68 4.05
CA ASN A 65 -6.79 0.24 3.73
C ASN A 65 -7.09 0.24 2.22
N PRO A 66 -6.68 1.25 1.43
CA PRO A 66 -6.92 1.22 -0.01
C PRO A 66 -6.19 0.08 -0.72
N MET A 67 -4.95 -0.20 -0.34
CA MET A 67 -4.19 -1.34 -0.86
C MET A 67 -4.82 -2.68 -0.45
N ILE A 68 -5.24 -2.81 0.82
CA ILE A 68 -5.93 -4.00 1.35
C ILE A 68 -7.21 -4.27 0.54
N ARG A 69 -8.06 -3.25 0.33
CA ARG A 69 -9.30 -3.36 -0.45
C ARG A 69 -9.05 -3.77 -1.89
N ARG A 70 -8.04 -3.19 -2.54
CA ARG A 70 -7.68 -3.52 -3.94
C ARG A 70 -7.24 -4.98 -4.08
N TRP A 71 -6.36 -5.46 -3.20
CA TRP A 71 -5.88 -6.84 -3.21
C TRP A 71 -6.98 -7.86 -2.92
N ALA A 72 -7.89 -7.53 -2.00
CA ALA A 72 -9.07 -8.35 -1.72
C ALA A 72 -10.00 -8.45 -2.94
N ALA A 73 -10.32 -7.32 -3.58
CA ALA A 73 -11.26 -7.28 -4.71
C ALA A 73 -10.70 -7.94 -5.98
N GLN A 74 -9.44 -7.70 -6.32
CA GLN A 74 -8.87 -8.11 -7.61
C GLN A 74 -8.27 -9.50 -7.60
N LYS A 75 -7.71 -9.93 -6.46
CA LYS A 75 -6.85 -11.12 -6.37
C LYS A 75 -7.25 -12.08 -5.25
N GLN A 76 -8.34 -11.78 -4.54
CA GLN A 76 -8.82 -12.57 -3.40
C GLN A 76 -7.75 -12.74 -2.31
N VAL A 77 -6.87 -11.74 -2.17
CA VAL A 77 -5.80 -11.75 -1.16
C VAL A 77 -6.30 -10.99 0.07
N THR A 78 -6.21 -11.62 1.23
CA THR A 78 -6.53 -10.97 2.51
C THR A 78 -5.25 -10.48 3.16
N ILE A 79 -5.18 -9.18 3.44
CA ILE A 79 -4.04 -8.54 4.11
C ILE A 79 -4.53 -8.01 5.45
N MET A 80 -3.83 -8.35 6.53
CA MET A 80 -4.05 -7.83 7.87
C MET A 80 -2.80 -7.10 8.32
N VAL A 81 -2.97 -5.89 8.83
CA VAL A 81 -1.87 -5.05 9.33
C VAL A 81 -2.07 -4.84 10.83
N ASN A 82 -1.15 -5.39 11.62
CA ASN A 82 -1.18 -5.34 13.07
C ASN A 82 -0.06 -4.45 13.58
N SER A 83 -0.42 -3.42 14.34
CA SER A 83 0.55 -2.59 15.05
C SER A 83 0.88 -3.24 16.40
N ASN A 84 2.14 -3.58 16.62
CA ASN A 84 2.60 -4.05 17.93
C ASN A 84 3.24 -2.89 18.69
N ALA A 85 2.52 -2.38 19.71
CA ALA A 85 2.96 -1.26 20.52
C ALA A 85 4.25 -1.56 21.32
N ALA A 86 4.43 -2.81 21.75
CA ALA A 86 5.58 -3.21 22.57
C ALA A 86 6.88 -3.22 21.75
N THR A 87 6.84 -3.73 20.53
CA THR A 87 8.01 -3.80 19.65
C THR A 87 8.14 -2.58 18.72
N LYS A 88 7.16 -1.68 18.71
CA LYS A 88 7.02 -0.58 17.74
C LYS A 88 7.13 -1.09 16.29
N ALA A 89 6.70 -2.32 16.05
CA ALA A 89 6.72 -2.96 14.75
C ALA A 89 5.33 -2.98 14.12
N CYS A 90 5.29 -3.01 12.79
CA CYS A 90 4.08 -3.21 12.02
C CYS A 90 4.16 -4.58 11.35
N ASP A 91 3.39 -5.53 11.87
CA ASP A 91 3.35 -6.90 11.37
C ASP A 91 2.24 -7.05 10.34
N ILE A 92 2.59 -7.61 9.19
CA ILE A 92 1.70 -7.79 8.06
C ILE A 92 1.50 -9.28 7.87
N THR A 93 0.25 -9.71 7.96
CA THR A 93 -0.15 -11.08 7.64
C THR A 93 -0.92 -11.08 6.32
N VAL A 94 -0.44 -11.85 5.36
CA VAL A 94 -1.05 -11.99 4.04
C VAL A 94 -1.53 -13.43 3.87
N LYS A 95 -2.78 -13.60 3.47
CA LYS A 95 -3.37 -14.88 3.05
C LYS A 95 -3.71 -14.81 1.58
N GLY A 96 -3.13 -15.72 0.79
CA GLY A 96 -3.33 -15.77 -0.65
C GLY A 96 -2.49 -16.87 -1.30
N ARG A 97 -2.46 -16.90 -2.63
CA ARG A 97 -1.52 -17.77 -3.37
C ARG A 97 -0.10 -17.25 -3.20
N ASP A 98 0.89 -18.14 -3.14
CA ASP A 98 2.31 -17.78 -2.94
C ASP A 98 2.80 -16.69 -3.91
N SER A 99 2.44 -16.81 -5.20
CA SER A 99 2.81 -15.84 -6.23
C SER A 99 2.23 -14.44 -5.98
N GLU A 100 1.03 -14.34 -5.39
CA GLU A 100 0.39 -13.07 -5.08
C GLU A 100 0.91 -12.50 -3.75
N ILE A 101 1.20 -13.35 -2.76
CA ILE A 101 1.85 -12.94 -1.51
C ILE A 101 3.19 -12.27 -1.80
N ARG A 102 3.97 -12.84 -2.73
CA ARG A 102 5.26 -12.26 -3.15
C ARG A 102 5.11 -10.85 -3.71
N LYS A 103 4.12 -10.62 -4.56
CA LYS A 103 3.82 -9.29 -5.12
C LYS A 103 3.37 -8.30 -4.05
N VAL A 104 2.55 -8.75 -3.10
CA VAL A 104 2.16 -7.92 -1.95
C VAL A 104 3.40 -7.52 -1.15
N LYS A 105 4.31 -8.47 -0.89
CA LYS A 105 5.57 -8.19 -0.20
C LYS A 105 6.42 -7.18 -0.95
N GLU A 106 6.61 -7.36 -2.26
CA GLU A 106 7.33 -6.41 -3.13
C GLU A 106 6.74 -5.00 -3.10
N GLU A 107 5.42 -4.88 -2.99
CA GLU A 107 4.75 -3.57 -2.86
C GLU A 107 5.00 -2.92 -1.50
N PHE A 108 4.98 -3.69 -0.41
CA PHE A 108 5.39 -3.19 0.91
C PHE A 108 6.88 -2.82 0.95
N ASP A 109 7.75 -3.61 0.32
CA ASP A 109 9.18 -3.30 0.20
C ASP A 109 9.39 -2.01 -0.62
N SER A 110 8.62 -1.82 -1.69
CA SER A 110 8.61 -0.58 -2.48
C SER A 110 8.15 0.62 -1.65
N PHE A 111 7.11 0.43 -0.82
CA PHE A 111 6.64 1.45 0.11
C PHE A 111 7.70 1.82 1.16
N LEU A 112 8.43 0.85 1.71
CA LEU A 112 9.57 1.10 2.60
C LEU A 112 10.70 1.87 1.88
N GLY A 113 10.98 1.47 0.63
CA GLY A 113 11.95 2.14 -0.24
C GLY A 113 11.58 3.59 -0.57
N TRP A 114 10.29 3.91 -0.61
CA TRP A 114 9.80 5.28 -0.70
C TRP A 114 9.90 6.02 0.65
N LEU A 115 9.48 5.39 1.75
CA LEU A 115 9.50 5.98 3.10
C LEU A 115 10.90 6.40 3.56
N GLN A 116 11.95 5.66 3.19
CA GLN A 116 13.33 6.01 3.54
C GLN A 116 13.77 7.35 2.89
N MET A 117 13.22 7.67 1.72
CA MET A 117 13.54 8.87 0.94
C MET A 117 12.64 10.06 1.32
N CYS A 118 11.61 9.84 2.14
CA CYS A 118 10.68 10.88 2.55
C CYS A 118 11.23 11.70 3.72
N ALA A 119 10.94 13.01 3.69
CA ALA A 119 11.03 13.83 4.89
C ALA A 119 10.07 13.26 5.95
N VAL A 120 10.41 13.45 7.23
CA VAL A 120 9.71 12.84 8.36
C VAL A 120 8.19 13.05 8.26
N VAL A 121 7.43 11.96 8.16
CA VAL A 121 5.97 11.93 8.23
C VAL A 121 5.58 12.47 9.60
N ARG A 122 4.74 13.50 9.62
CA ARG A 122 4.32 14.10 10.88
C ARG A 122 3.43 13.12 11.63
N HIS A 123 3.74 12.98 12.91
CA HIS A 123 3.03 12.12 13.82
C HIS A 123 1.61 12.67 14.10
N PRO A 124 0.54 11.84 14.14
CA PRO A 124 -0.82 12.30 14.43
C PRO A 124 -0.94 13.01 15.79
N ASP A 125 -0.29 12.45 16.82
CA ASP A 125 -0.19 13.06 18.17
C ASP A 125 0.70 14.32 18.25
N SER A 126 1.24 14.84 17.13
CA SER A 126 2.09 16.04 17.18
C SER A 126 1.34 17.32 17.56
N GLY A 127 0.00 17.28 17.67
CA GLY A 127 -0.82 18.41 18.11
C GLY A 127 -0.86 19.58 17.12
N VAL A 128 -0.17 19.47 15.99
CA VAL A 128 -0.17 20.44 14.92
C VAL A 128 -1.00 19.84 13.80
N SER A 129 -2.22 20.35 13.61
CA SER A 129 -2.99 20.11 12.38
C SER A 129 -2.06 20.33 11.18
N PRO A 130 -2.21 19.59 10.06
CA PRO A 130 -1.46 19.89 8.84
C PRO A 130 -1.54 21.40 8.64
N ARG A 131 -0.39 22.10 8.70
CA ARG A 131 -0.41 23.55 8.56
C ARG A 131 -0.85 23.79 7.13
N LEU A 132 -2.13 24.13 6.96
CA LEU A 132 -2.60 24.79 5.76
C LEU A 132 -1.61 25.93 5.51
N LEU A 133 -1.09 25.99 4.29
CA LEU A 133 -0.16 27.04 3.91
C LEU A 133 -0.80 28.39 4.27
N ARG A 134 0.00 29.31 4.83
CA ARG A 134 -0.51 30.66 5.14
C ARG A 134 -0.91 31.34 3.84
N ALA A 135 -1.92 32.21 3.85
CA ALA A 135 -2.45 32.85 2.63
C ALA A 135 -1.34 33.49 1.76
N GLU A 136 -0.33 34.09 2.39
CA GLU A 136 0.84 34.69 1.72
C GLU A 136 1.69 33.68 0.93
N VAL A 137 1.73 32.42 1.39
CA VAL A 137 2.42 31.31 0.73
C VAL A 137 1.50 30.60 -0.25
N ARG A 138 0.18 30.50 0.06
CA ARG A 138 -0.85 29.95 -0.85
C ARG A 138 -0.85 30.67 -2.20
N ALA A 139 -0.73 32.00 -2.19
CA ALA A 139 -0.68 32.83 -3.40
C ALA A 139 0.54 32.52 -4.30
N ASN A 140 1.63 31.99 -3.73
CA ASN A 140 2.83 31.57 -4.47
C ASN A 140 2.82 30.06 -4.80
N CYS A 141 1.76 29.36 -4.41
CA CYS A 141 1.56 27.93 -4.60
C CYS A 141 0.18 27.66 -5.22
N GLU A 142 -0.34 28.61 -6.02
CA GLU A 142 -1.62 28.47 -6.72
C GLU A 142 -1.64 27.24 -7.62
N ASP A 143 -0.51 26.88 -8.23
CA ASP A 143 -0.33 25.66 -9.01
C ASP A 143 -0.51 24.39 -8.16
N ILE A 144 0.00 24.40 -6.92
CA ILE A 144 -0.15 23.30 -5.96
C ILE A 144 -1.60 23.22 -5.47
N GLU A 145 -2.27 24.35 -5.23
CA GLU A 145 -3.68 24.36 -4.81
C GLU A 145 -4.66 24.01 -5.92
N GLU A 146 -4.41 24.46 -7.14
CA GLU A 146 -5.16 24.04 -8.32
C GLU A 146 -5.00 22.53 -8.53
N ARG A 147 -3.78 22.00 -8.36
CA ARG A 147 -3.51 20.55 -8.42
C ARG A 147 -4.17 19.77 -7.29
N ILE A 148 -4.09 20.26 -6.05
CA ILE A 148 -4.79 19.66 -4.90
C ILE A 148 -6.30 19.70 -5.16
N SER A 149 -6.87 20.82 -5.61
CA SER A 149 -8.30 20.98 -5.91
C SER A 149 -8.77 20.02 -7.02
N HIS A 150 -7.95 19.82 -8.05
CA HIS A 150 -8.17 18.88 -9.15
C HIS A 150 -8.05 17.41 -8.73
N ILE A 151 -7.43 17.11 -7.59
CA ILE A 151 -7.26 15.76 -7.05
C ILE A 151 -8.31 15.52 -5.93
N THR A 152 -8.70 16.56 -5.21
CA THR A 152 -9.73 16.56 -4.16
C THR A 152 -11.16 16.73 -4.67
N ASP A 153 -11.36 16.96 -5.98
CA ASP A 153 -12.70 17.00 -6.57
C ASP A 153 -13.40 15.64 -6.39
N PRO A 154 -14.45 15.56 -5.55
CA PRO A 154 -15.15 14.31 -5.28
C PRO A 154 -15.87 13.74 -6.51
N LYS A 155 -15.91 14.49 -7.63
CA LYS A 155 -16.53 14.08 -8.89
C LYS A 155 -15.58 13.36 -9.86
N ARG A 156 -14.26 13.32 -9.61
CA ARG A 156 -13.28 12.64 -10.49
C ARG A 156 -13.20 11.14 -10.24
N THR A 157 -12.84 10.39 -11.29
CA THR A 157 -12.84 8.92 -11.27
C THR A 157 -11.45 8.31 -11.08
N TYR A 158 -11.38 7.03 -10.68
CA TYR A 158 -10.15 6.27 -10.41
C TYR A 158 -9.12 6.30 -11.57
N ILE A 159 -9.60 6.49 -12.81
CA ILE A 159 -8.78 6.56 -14.02
C ILE A 159 -7.98 7.87 -14.07
N ASP A 160 -8.57 8.98 -13.61
CA ASP A 160 -7.93 10.31 -13.63
C ASP A 160 -6.81 10.42 -12.59
N LEU A 161 -7.01 9.86 -11.40
CA LEU A 161 -5.97 9.77 -10.37
C LEU A 161 -4.80 8.92 -10.85
N TYR A 162 -5.07 7.71 -11.34
CA TYR A 162 -4.05 6.78 -11.84
C TYR A 162 -3.19 7.40 -12.95
N ASN A 163 -3.80 8.10 -13.90
CA ASN A 163 -3.09 8.75 -14.99
C ASN A 163 -2.21 9.91 -14.51
N ASN A 164 -2.63 10.66 -13.49
CA ASN A 164 -1.83 11.76 -12.92
C ASN A 164 -0.65 11.29 -12.04
N VAL A 165 -0.73 10.11 -11.41
CA VAL A 165 0.38 9.58 -10.60
C VAL A 165 1.41 8.80 -11.44
N LYS A 166 1.01 8.28 -12.61
CA LYS A 166 1.83 7.43 -13.49
C LYS A 166 2.26 8.06 -14.82
N SER A 167 1.81 9.25 -15.20
CA SER A 167 2.27 9.87 -16.44
C SER A 167 3.79 10.15 -16.39
N SER A 168 4.41 10.30 -17.56
CA SER A 168 5.80 10.75 -17.70
C SER A 168 6.03 12.17 -17.15
N THR A 169 4.96 12.93 -16.94
CA THR A 169 4.97 14.27 -16.34
C THR A 169 4.76 14.25 -14.82
N ALA A 170 4.52 13.09 -14.21
CA ALA A 170 4.26 12.98 -12.78
C ALA A 170 5.54 13.27 -11.96
N THR A 171 5.52 14.37 -11.21
CA THR A 171 6.60 14.77 -10.30
C THR A 171 6.50 14.05 -8.96
N ARG A 172 7.59 14.09 -8.18
CA ARG A 172 7.66 13.50 -6.83
C ARG A 172 6.54 14.02 -5.92
N GLU A 173 6.19 15.29 -6.05
CA GLU A 173 5.17 16.00 -5.30
C GLU A 173 3.77 15.46 -5.63
N THR A 174 3.43 15.30 -6.92
CA THR A 174 2.15 14.68 -7.37
C THR A 174 1.95 13.27 -6.83
N ARG A 175 3.05 12.52 -6.64
CA ARG A 175 3.00 11.17 -6.06
C ARG A 175 2.80 11.21 -4.54
N MET A 176 3.45 12.15 -3.86
CA MET A 176 3.23 12.40 -2.43
C MET A 176 1.79 12.89 -2.13
N GLU A 177 1.22 13.68 -3.04
CA GLU A 177 -0.14 14.21 -2.96
C GLU A 177 -1.21 13.13 -3.15
N GLY A 178 -1.00 12.18 -4.07
CA GLY A 178 -1.84 10.98 -4.19
C GLY A 178 -1.81 10.11 -2.91
N VAL A 179 -0.65 10.02 -2.25
CA VAL A 179 -0.52 9.30 -0.97
C VAL A 179 -1.26 10.03 0.15
N ALA A 180 -1.21 11.36 0.19
CA ALA A 180 -1.97 12.15 1.16
C ALA A 180 -3.49 11.96 1.01
N TRP A 181 -3.99 11.75 -0.21
CA TRP A 181 -5.41 11.49 -0.49
C TRP A 181 -5.88 10.09 -0.08
N VAL A 182 -5.01 9.10 -0.23
CA VAL A 182 -5.24 7.70 0.19
C VAL A 182 -5.22 7.58 1.73
N ALA A 183 -4.58 8.53 2.41
CA ALA A 183 -4.37 8.54 3.85
C ALA A 183 -5.45 9.28 4.67
N VAL A 184 -6.44 9.92 4.03
CA VAL A 184 -7.63 10.53 4.70
C VAL A 184 -8.78 9.55 4.76
#